data_AF-A0A7V2WXT7-F1
#
_entry.id   AF-A0A7V2WXT7-F1
#
_cell.length_a   1.000
_cell.length_b   1.000
_cell.length_c   1.000
_cell.angle_alpha   90.00
_cell.angle_beta   90.00
_cell.angle_gamma   90.00
#
_symmetry.space_group_name_H-M   'P 1'
#
loop_
_entity.id
_entity.type
_entity.pdbx_description
1 polymer ?
#
loop_
_entity_poly.entity_id
_entity_poly.type
_entity_poly.pdbx_seq_one_letter_code
_entity_poly.pdbx_strand_id
1 'polypeptide(L)'
;MRISVVGFDWDEGNWPKCGRHGLTREEIEEVFHRGPDVHPDIRHSSVETRFLAIGTTARGRWVFVAFTLRIREEGTRIRPISARYMHEKEVRHYERR
;
A
#
# COMPACT_ATOMS: atom_id res chain seq x y z
N MET A 1 -2.14 12.42 -13.76
CA MET A 1 -0.94 12.89 -13.04
C MET A 1 -0.11 11.66 -12.69
N ARG A 2 1.14 11.57 -13.15
CA ARG A 2 2.03 10.43 -12.86
C ARG A 2 2.97 10.86 -11.73
N ILE A 3 2.85 10.26 -10.56
CA ILE A 3 3.72 10.57 -9.42
C ILE A 3 4.97 9.70 -9.56
N SER A 4 6.13 10.34 -9.65
CA SER A 4 7.42 9.64 -9.57
C SER A 4 7.76 9.41 -8.10
N VAL A 5 8.05 8.17 -7.73
CA VAL A 5 8.46 7.79 -6.37
C VAL A 5 9.85 7.17 -6.42
N VAL A 6 10.69 7.49 -5.43
CA VAL A 6 12.09 7.05 -5.38
C VAL A 6 12.31 5.82 -4.49
N GLY A 7 11.25 5.31 -3.87
CA GLY A 7 11.28 4.08 -3.06
C GLY A 7 10.30 4.12 -1.89
N PHE A 8 10.60 3.29 -0.89
CA PHE A 8 9.78 3.12 0.31
C PHE A 8 10.42 3.80 1.52
N ASP A 9 9.57 4.24 2.45
CA ASP A 9 9.94 4.76 3.76
C ASP A 9 9.54 3.75 4.84
N TRP A 10 10.48 2.88 5.20
CA TRP A 10 10.34 1.89 6.26
C TRP A 10 11.13 2.30 7.51
N ASP A 11 10.48 2.25 8.66
CA ASP A 11 11.10 2.44 9.96
C ASP A 11 10.43 1.57 11.04
N GLU A 12 10.87 1.71 12.29
CA GLU A 12 10.31 0.99 13.43
C GLU A 12 8.85 1.38 13.73
N GLY A 13 8.41 2.54 13.25
CA GLY A 13 7.05 3.05 13.45
C GLY A 13 6.01 2.46 12.49
N ASN A 14 6.41 1.89 11.35
CA ASN A 14 5.46 1.28 10.40
C ASN A 14 5.67 -0.20 10.12
N TRP A 15 6.91 -0.69 10.14
CA TRP A 15 7.18 -2.07 9.75
C TRP A 15 6.47 -3.12 10.63
N PRO A 16 6.57 -3.08 11.98
CA PRO A 16 5.94 -4.11 12.82
C PRO A 16 4.43 -4.24 12.62
N LYS A 17 3.76 -3.13 12.28
CA LYS A 17 2.33 -3.10 11.99
C LYS A 17 2.01 -3.72 10.63
N CYS A 18 2.79 -3.44 9.59
CA CYS A 18 2.58 -3.98 8.26
C CYS A 18 2.90 -5.48 8.21
N GLY A 19 3.97 -5.92 8.87
CA GLY A 19 4.38 -7.33 8.90
C GLY A 19 3.49 -8.23 9.76
N ARG A 20 2.65 -7.67 10.65
CA ARG A 20 1.79 -8.46 11.56
C ARG A 20 0.83 -9.41 10.84
N HIS A 21 0.50 -9.12 9.58
CA HIS A 21 -0.44 -9.92 8.79
C HIS A 21 0.24 -10.97 7.89
N GLY A 22 1.51 -11.27 8.14
CA GLY A 22 2.27 -12.30 7.43
C GLY A 22 2.79 -11.86 6.06
N LEU A 23 2.73 -10.56 5.76
CA LEU A 23 3.35 -9.97 4.57
C LEU A 23 4.81 -9.63 4.85
N THR A 24 5.69 -9.87 3.88
CA THR A 24 7.06 -9.33 3.91
C THR A 24 7.11 -7.90 3.36
N ARG A 25 8.23 -7.18 3.55
CA ARG A 25 8.42 -5.88 2.89
C ARG A 25 8.40 -6.04 1.38
N GLU A 26 9.09 -7.05 0.89
CA GLU A 26 9.24 -7.36 -0.52
C GLU A 26 7.88 -7.65 -1.17
N GLU A 27 6.97 -8.38 -0.51
CA GLU A 27 5.61 -8.59 -1.03
C GLU A 27 4.81 -7.29 -1.10
N ILE A 28 4.95 -6.40 -0.13
CA ILE A 28 4.28 -5.09 -0.13
C ILE A 28 4.84 -4.23 -1.26
N GLU A 29 6.16 -4.17 -1.41
CA GLU A 29 6.81 -3.41 -2.47
C GLU A 29 6.45 -3.98 -3.85
N GLU A 30 6.39 -5.31 -4.00
CA GLU A 30 6.00 -5.98 -5.24
C GLU A 30 4.60 -5.53 -5.70
N VAL A 31 3.64 -5.38 -4.79
CA VAL A 31 2.28 -4.90 -5.11
C VAL A 31 2.33 -3.56 -5.84
N PHE A 32 3.22 -2.64 -5.42
CA PHE A 32 3.38 -1.34 -6.09
C PHE A 32 4.11 -1.45 -7.43
N HIS A 33 5.16 -2.27 -7.52
CA HIS A 33 5.88 -2.51 -8.77
C HIS A 33 4.99 -3.11 -9.86
N ARG A 34 3.96 -3.86 -9.47
CA ARG A 34 2.98 -4.48 -10.37
C ARG A 34 1.84 -3.55 -10.80
N GLY A 35 1.84 -2.29 -10.36
CA GLY A 35 0.83 -1.31 -10.76
C GLY A 35 -0.53 -1.58 -10.11
N PRO A 36 -0.67 -1.34 -8.79
CA PRO A 36 -1.93 -1.55 -8.09
C PRO A 36 -2.92 -0.44 -8.45
N ASP A 37 -4.19 -0.71 -8.23
CA ASP A 37 -5.20 0.32 -8.26
C ASP A 37 -5.10 1.19 -7.01
N VAL A 38 -5.03 2.51 -7.22
CA VAL A 38 -4.82 3.48 -6.14
C VAL A 38 -6.04 4.38 -6.00
N HIS A 39 -6.55 4.49 -4.78
CA HIS A 39 -7.71 5.30 -4.43
C HIS A 39 -7.40 6.25 -3.26
N PRO A 40 -8.01 7.45 -3.22
CA PRO A 40 -7.90 8.31 -2.05
C PRO A 40 -8.63 7.68 -0.86
N ASP A 41 -7.98 7.68 0.32
CA ASP A 41 -8.59 7.25 1.58
C ASP A 41 -9.21 8.44 2.31
N ILE A 42 -10.28 9.00 1.73
CA ILE A 42 -10.91 10.25 2.20
C ILE A 42 -11.29 10.16 3.69
N ARG A 43 -11.76 8.99 4.13
CA ARG A 43 -12.22 8.77 5.52
C ARG A 43 -11.11 8.89 6.55
N HIS A 44 -9.87 8.56 6.17
CA HIS A 44 -8.71 8.59 7.08
C HIS A 44 -7.73 9.72 6.77
N SER A 45 -8.07 10.63 5.85
CA SER A 45 -7.19 11.71 5.39
C SER A 45 -7.36 13.04 6.14
N SER A 46 -7.90 13.01 7.36
CA SER A 46 -8.16 14.23 8.16
C SER A 46 -6.90 14.92 8.70
N VAL A 47 -5.83 14.16 8.94
CA VAL A 47 -4.55 14.67 9.48
C VAL A 47 -3.42 14.59 8.46
N GLU A 48 -3.39 13.52 7.65
CA GLU A 48 -2.38 13.30 6.62
C GLU A 48 -3.08 12.68 5.41
N THR A 49 -2.75 13.12 4.18
CA THR A 49 -3.33 12.54 2.97
C THR A 49 -2.96 11.07 2.85
N ARG A 50 -3.97 10.21 2.78
CA ARG A 50 -3.82 8.75 2.70
C ARG A 50 -4.41 8.21 1.41
N PHE A 51 -3.84 7.12 0.99
CA PHE A 51 -4.21 6.38 -0.21
C PHE A 51 -4.35 4.90 0.13
N LEU A 52 -5.18 4.22 -0.64
CA LEU A 52 -5.35 2.79 -0.63
C LEU A 52 -4.77 2.24 -1.93
N ALA A 53 -3.88 1.26 -1.85
CA ALA A 53 -3.45 0.45 -2.97
C ALA A 53 -4.08 -0.94 -2.85
N ILE A 54 -4.71 -1.40 -3.92
CA ILE A 54 -5.25 -2.74 -4.07
C ILE A 54 -4.56 -3.40 -5.25
N GLY A 55 -3.92 -4.53 -5.02
CA GLY A 55 -3.19 -5.24 -6.08
C GLY A 55 -2.86 -6.67 -5.69
N THR A 56 -2.01 -7.31 -6.47
CA THR A 56 -1.65 -8.71 -6.30
C THR A 56 -0.15 -8.90 -6.20
N THR A 57 0.26 -9.93 -5.46
CA THR A 57 1.64 -10.43 -5.40
C THR A 57 1.98 -11.33 -6.60
N ALA A 58 3.25 -11.75 -6.71
CA ALA A 58 3.78 -12.79 -7.60
C ALA A 58 2.86 -14.01 -7.68
N ARG A 59 2.36 -14.40 -6.52
CA ARG A 59 1.62 -15.64 -6.28
C ARG A 59 0.12 -15.46 -6.50
N GLY A 60 -0.33 -14.32 -7.03
CA GLY A 60 -1.73 -14.01 -7.26
C GLY A 60 -2.54 -13.73 -6.00
N ARG A 61 -1.89 -13.53 -4.83
CA ARG A 61 -2.60 -13.17 -3.60
C ARG A 61 -2.92 -11.68 -3.62
N TRP A 62 -4.20 -11.35 -3.43
CA TRP A 62 -4.68 -9.98 -3.30
C TRP A 62 -4.25 -9.35 -1.98
N VAL A 63 -3.74 -8.12 -2.07
CA VAL A 63 -3.20 -7.34 -0.96
C VAL A 63 -3.83 -5.96 -0.97
N PHE A 64 -4.16 -5.51 0.23
CA PHE A 64 -4.61 -4.17 0.53
C PHE A 64 -3.53 -3.44 1.32
N VAL A 65 -3.13 -2.25 0.84
CA VAL A 65 -2.14 -1.40 1.52
C VAL A 65 -2.73 0.00 1.71
N ALA A 66 -2.81 0.45 2.96
CA ALA A 66 -3.01 1.86 3.25
C ALA A 66 -1.64 2.54 3.37
N PHE A 67 -1.44 3.66 2.68
CA PHE A 67 -0.15 4.34 2.62
C PHE A 67 -0.33 5.86 2.51
N THR A 68 0.77 6.58 2.69
CA THR A 68 0.88 8.01 2.41
C THR A 68 2.14 8.27 1.56
N LEU A 69 2.21 9.46 0.97
CA LEU A 69 3.37 9.93 0.22
C LEU A 69 4.13 10.93 1.07
N ARG A 70 5.43 10.69 1.25
CA ARG A 70 6.32 11.60 1.96
C ARG A 70 7.30 12.23 1.01
N ILE A 71 7.31 13.56 0.96
CA ILE A 71 8.28 14.33 0.18
C ILE A 71 9.49 14.57 1.07
N ARG A 72 10.66 14.12 0.62
CA ARG A 72 11.97 14.36 1.24
C ARG A 72 12.90 15.02 0.23
N GLU A 73 14.10 15.41 0.67
CA GLU A 73 15.11 16.01 -0.21
C GLU A 73 15.47 15.09 -1.38
N GLU A 74 15.56 13.78 -1.13
CA GLU A 74 15.86 12.78 -2.18
C GLU A 74 14.67 12.45 -3.10
N GLY A 75 13.47 12.98 -2.82
CA GLY A 75 12.25 12.77 -3.61
C GLY A 75 11.06 12.21 -2.82
N THR A 76 10.00 11.86 -3.55
CA THR A 76 8.76 11.32 -2.97
C THR A 76 8.93 9.83 -2.66
N ARG A 77 8.64 9.42 -1.42
CA ARG A 77 8.64 8.02 -0.99
C ARG A 77 7.24 7.55 -0.62
N ILE A 78 6.96 6.27 -0.83
CA ILE A 78 5.76 5.60 -0.33
C ILE A 78 6.02 5.21 1.13
N ARG A 79 5.16 5.67 2.04
CA ARG A 79 5.17 5.19 3.43
C ARG A 79 3.95 4.31 3.68
N PRO A 80 4.12 2.99 3.76
CA PRO A 80 3.05 2.10 4.18
C PRO A 80 2.66 2.38 5.63
N ILE A 81 1.36 2.39 5.89
CA ILE A 81 0.73 2.62 7.20
C ILE A 81 0.11 1.32 7.72
N SER A 82 -0.38 0.49 6.83
CA SER A 82 -1.01 -0.81 7.09
C SER A 82 -0.98 -1.64 5.83
N ALA A 83 -0.73 -2.93 5.94
CA ALA A 83 -0.81 -3.86 4.83
C ALA A 83 -1.39 -5.20 5.31
N ARG A 84 -2.23 -5.83 4.48
CA ARG A 84 -2.78 -7.17 4.75
C ARG A 84 -3.22 -7.85 3.47
N TYR A 85 -3.29 -9.17 3.50
CA TYR A 85 -4.03 -9.90 2.49
C TYR A 85 -5.52 -9.54 2.57
N MET A 86 -6.18 -9.50 1.42
CA MET A 86 -7.62 -9.32 1.34
C MET A 86 -8.33 -10.64 1.69
N HIS A 87 -9.47 -10.53 2.36
CA HIS A 87 -10.37 -11.67 2.54
C HIS A 87 -11.07 -11.98 1.22
N GLU A 88 -11.45 -13.25 1.02
CA GLU A 88 -12.07 -13.71 -0.22
C GLU A 88 -13.32 -12.90 -0.62
N LYS A 89 -14.15 -12.52 0.36
CA LYS A 89 -15.33 -11.67 0.12
C LYS A 89 -14.96 -10.29 -0.41
N GLU A 90 -13.85 -9.72 0.05
CA GLU A 90 -13.35 -8.41 -0.40
C GLU A 90 -12.82 -8.52 -1.83
N VAL A 91 -12.08 -9.59 -2.14
CA VAL A 91 -11.59 -9.87 -3.50
C VAL A 91 -12.77 -9.99 -4.47
N ARG A 92 -13.75 -10.84 -4.16
CA ARG A 92 -14.94 -11.00 -5.02
C ARG A 92 -15.73 -9.71 -5.17
N HIS A 93 -15.76 -8.85 -4.16
CA HIS A 93 -16.40 -7.54 -4.28
C HIS A 93 -15.60 -6.63 -5.22
N TYR A 94 -14.27 -6.62 -5.08
CA TYR A 94 -13.36 -5.82 -5.88
C TYR A 94 -13.42 -6.18 -7.37
N GLU A 95 -13.32 -7.47 -7.69
CA GLU A 95 -13.34 -7.98 -9.07
C GLU A 95 -14.69 -7.79 -9.80
N ARG A 96 -15.76 -7.45 -9.08
CA ARG A 96 -17.10 -7.20 -9.67
C ARG A 96 -17.40 -5.72 -9.91
N ARG A 97 -16.49 -4.82 -9.57
CA ARG A 97 -16.62 -3.38 -9.86
C ARG A 97 -16.20 -3.09 -11.29
#